data_AF-A0AAV6VCU8-F1
#
_entry.id   AF-A0AAV6VCU8-F1
#
_cell.length_a   1.000
_cell.length_b   1.000
_cell.length_c   1.000
_cell.angle_alpha   90.00
_cell.angle_beta   90.00
_cell.angle_gamma   90.00
#
_symmetry.space_group_name_H-M   'P 1'
#
loop_
_entity.id
_entity.type
_entity.pdbx_description
1 polymer ?
#
loop_
_entity_poly.entity_id
_entity_poly.type
_entity_poly.pdbx_seq_one_letter_code
_entity_poly.pdbx_strand_id
1 'polypeptide(L)'
;MQRAPPLEQNGLYSKLSSKHAALKKAVVFYQRIFQLKRDIHLEMCYVIVTSRTLLWTLLTVATTLSMLAAVVTPTWLVGAPRRPGLKAGSPQDLYSPSLGIYNRCIKIHQINHLYSDNCAPFVRSFGMSTDQFPDFWKASLVFFGCGLALMTLTLLASVIGCCFRSLFKKSIFTLSGTVQAVAGLFYILGLMLYPAGWNSRRVHLICGDTAEPFWPGDCSLGLAFYLAIGSTVVTFLCSVLSVQAEVSTSTDKVQDEILEGKTLICLV
;
A
#
# COMPACT_ATOMS: atom_id res chain seq x y z
N MET A 1 -3.38 84.64 -4.59
CA MET A 1 -4.55 83.77 -4.40
C MET A 1 -4.59 82.75 -5.53
N GLN A 2 -4.34 81.47 -5.24
CA GLN A 2 -4.82 80.36 -6.06
C GLN A 2 -4.85 79.12 -5.18
N ARG A 3 -6.06 78.67 -4.86
CA ARG A 3 -6.36 77.50 -4.06
C ARG A 3 -6.17 76.27 -4.96
N ALA A 4 -5.22 75.40 -4.62
CA ALA A 4 -5.02 74.11 -5.28
C ALA A 4 -5.87 73.00 -4.58
N PRO A 5 -6.32 71.97 -5.32
CA PRO A 5 -7.38 71.04 -4.90
C PRO A 5 -6.90 69.92 -3.96
N PRO A 6 -7.78 69.30 -3.15
CA PRO A 6 -7.44 68.18 -2.29
C PRO A 6 -7.61 66.87 -3.08
N LEU A 7 -6.53 66.12 -3.30
CA LEU A 7 -6.64 64.75 -3.81
C LEU A 7 -5.50 63.84 -3.32
N GLU A 8 -5.95 62.68 -2.82
CA GLU A 8 -5.21 61.41 -2.76
C GLU A 8 -4.32 61.05 -1.54
N GLN A 9 -4.68 61.45 -0.31
CA GLN A 9 -4.03 60.88 0.89
C GLN A 9 -4.58 59.50 1.32
N ASN A 10 -5.82 59.14 0.96
CA ASN A 10 -6.48 57.90 1.42
C ASN A 10 -5.92 56.61 0.77
N GLY A 11 -5.36 56.69 -0.45
CA GLY A 11 -4.79 55.54 -1.15
C GLY A 11 -3.39 55.14 -0.66
N LEU A 12 -2.59 56.11 -0.21
CA LEU A 12 -1.23 55.86 0.26
C LEU A 12 -1.21 55.31 1.70
N TYR A 13 -2.09 55.81 2.57
CA TYR A 13 -2.22 55.34 3.96
C TYR A 13 -2.71 53.89 4.05
N SER A 14 -3.66 53.49 3.19
CA SER A 14 -4.14 52.09 3.12
C SER A 14 -3.08 51.13 2.58
N LYS A 15 -2.31 51.55 1.56
CA LYS A 15 -1.17 50.78 1.04
C LYS A 15 -0.03 50.65 2.06
N LEU A 16 0.25 51.68 2.86
CA LEU A 16 1.28 51.63 3.92
C LEU A 16 0.87 50.69 5.07
N SER A 17 -0.40 50.72 5.47
CA SER A 17 -0.97 49.83 6.50
C SER A 17 -0.96 48.36 6.07
N SER A 18 -1.34 48.07 4.82
CA SER A 18 -1.28 46.72 4.25
C SER A 18 0.15 46.17 4.16
N LYS A 19 1.13 47.01 3.80
CA LYS A 19 2.55 46.62 3.77
C LYS A 19 3.10 46.36 5.18
N HIS A 20 2.72 47.16 6.18
CA HIS A 20 3.09 46.92 7.58
C HIS A 20 2.49 45.62 8.13
N ALA A 21 1.24 45.29 7.78
CA ALA A 21 0.61 44.04 8.17
C ALA A 21 1.28 42.82 7.49
N ALA A 22 1.65 42.93 6.21
CA ALA A 22 2.39 41.90 5.49
C ALA A 22 3.80 41.69 6.06
N LEU A 23 4.50 42.78 6.41
CA LEU A 23 5.83 42.71 7.02
C LEU A 23 5.79 42.09 8.43
N LYS A 24 4.79 42.44 9.25
CA LYS A 24 4.58 41.78 10.56
C LYS A 24 4.27 40.29 10.42
N LYS A 25 3.43 39.90 9.44
CA LYS A 25 3.17 38.48 9.15
C LYS A 25 4.42 37.75 8.66
N ALA A 26 5.22 38.39 7.81
CA ALA A 26 6.48 37.85 7.32
C ALA A 26 7.51 37.70 8.45
N VAL A 27 7.65 38.68 9.35
CA VAL A 27 8.54 38.61 10.53
C VAL A 27 8.09 37.52 11.49
N VAL A 28 6.79 37.39 11.78
CA VAL A 28 6.24 36.30 12.61
C VAL A 28 6.41 34.92 11.95
N PHE A 29 6.25 34.84 10.63
CA PHE A 29 6.49 33.62 9.86
C PHE A 29 7.98 33.24 9.84
N TYR A 30 8.87 34.22 9.67
CA TYR A 30 10.32 34.02 9.70
C TYR A 30 10.81 33.70 11.12
N GLN A 31 10.23 34.29 12.16
CA GLN A 31 10.48 33.91 13.55
C GLN A 31 9.95 32.50 13.85
N ARG A 32 8.79 32.10 13.32
CA ARG A 32 8.30 30.71 13.41
C ARG A 32 9.20 29.74 12.65
N ILE A 33 9.71 30.09 11.48
CA ILE A 33 10.65 29.26 10.71
C ILE A 33 12.03 29.20 11.38
N PHE A 34 12.52 30.29 11.96
CA PHE A 34 13.82 30.33 12.64
C PHE A 34 13.77 29.63 14.00
N GLN A 35 12.62 29.68 14.70
CA GLN A 35 12.36 28.82 15.86
C GLN A 35 12.18 27.36 15.42
N LEU A 36 11.43 27.06 14.35
CA LEU A 36 11.38 25.71 13.76
C LEU A 36 12.78 25.18 13.44
N LYS A 37 13.65 25.98 12.83
CA LYS A 37 15.01 25.57 12.45
C LYS A 37 15.93 25.38 13.66
N ARG A 38 15.70 26.12 14.75
CA ARG A 38 16.45 25.99 16.01
C ARG A 38 15.97 24.78 16.82
N ASP A 39 14.68 24.49 16.80
CA ASP A 39 14.07 23.29 17.40
C ASP A 39 14.41 22.02 16.60
N ILE A 40 14.57 22.12 15.27
CA ILE A 40 15.02 21.01 14.40
C ILE A 40 16.45 20.54 14.72
N HIS A 41 17.31 21.40 15.31
CA HIS A 41 18.72 21.05 15.55
C HIS A 41 19.01 20.45 16.95
N LEU A 42 18.00 20.32 17.82
CA LEU A 42 18.20 19.90 19.22
C LEU A 42 17.21 18.85 19.75
N GLU A 43 16.22 18.41 18.98
CA GLU A 43 15.32 17.34 19.43
C GLU A 43 15.88 15.97 19.04
N MET A 44 16.45 15.28 20.01
CA MET A 44 16.75 13.84 19.90
C MET A 44 15.45 13.13 19.47
N CYS A 45 15.48 12.39 18.36
CA CYS A 45 14.37 11.51 17.97
C CYS A 45 14.22 10.42 19.06
N TYR A 46 13.38 10.67 20.06
CA TYR A 46 13.00 9.68 21.06
C TYR A 46 12.05 8.67 20.40
N VAL A 47 12.58 7.54 19.95
CA VAL A 47 11.77 6.43 19.44
C VAL A 47 11.32 5.60 20.63
N ILE A 48 10.11 5.86 21.13
CA ILE A 48 9.47 4.99 22.12
C ILE A 48 8.96 3.75 21.39
N VAL A 49 9.81 2.73 21.30
CA VAL A 49 9.47 1.44 20.72
C VAL A 49 8.95 0.54 21.83
N THR A 50 7.64 0.50 22.04
CA THR A 50 7.04 -0.58 22.84
C THR A 50 7.07 -1.88 22.04
N SER A 51 7.20 -3.02 22.73
CA SER A 51 7.17 -4.36 22.12
C SER A 51 5.97 -4.53 21.17
N ARG A 52 4.80 -3.99 21.57
CA ARG A 52 3.54 -4.02 20.83
C ARG A 52 3.56 -3.15 19.57
N THR A 53 4.10 -1.93 19.66
CA THR A 53 4.24 -1.05 18.47
C THR A 53 5.26 -1.60 17.47
N LEU A 54 6.33 -2.23 17.94
CA LEU A 54 7.31 -2.90 17.09
C LEU A 54 6.68 -4.07 16.37
N LEU A 55 6.00 -4.95 17.10
CA LEU A 55 5.30 -6.10 16.55
C LEU A 55 4.28 -5.66 15.49
N TRP A 56 3.44 -4.67 15.80
CA TRP A 56 2.46 -4.14 14.87
C TRP A 56 3.12 -3.57 13.60
N THR A 57 4.21 -2.82 13.74
CA THR A 57 4.94 -2.25 12.59
C THR A 57 5.54 -3.35 11.72
N LEU A 58 6.21 -4.34 12.33
CA LEU A 58 6.80 -5.48 11.62
C LEU A 58 5.75 -6.32 10.89
N LEU A 59 4.62 -6.61 11.54
CA LEU A 59 3.50 -7.31 10.91
C LEU A 59 2.89 -6.50 9.76
N THR A 60 2.78 -5.18 9.91
CA THR A 60 2.28 -4.30 8.84
C THR A 60 3.24 -4.29 7.64
N VAL A 61 4.56 -4.24 7.87
CA VAL A 61 5.55 -4.35 6.79
C VAL A 61 5.46 -5.72 6.11
N ALA A 62 5.49 -6.79 6.89
CA ALA A 62 5.44 -8.17 6.39
C ALA A 62 4.18 -8.40 5.55
N THR A 63 3.00 -8.02 6.05
CA THR A 63 1.74 -8.22 5.32
C THR A 63 1.67 -7.38 4.04
N THR A 64 2.21 -6.15 4.05
CA THR A 64 2.26 -5.30 2.85
C THR A 64 3.15 -5.92 1.77
N LEU A 65 4.32 -6.42 2.15
CA LEU A 65 5.24 -7.11 1.23
C LEU A 65 4.66 -8.44 0.75
N SER A 66 4.02 -9.22 1.62
CA SER A 66 3.37 -10.47 1.25
C SER A 66 2.21 -10.25 0.29
N MET A 67 1.37 -9.23 0.50
CA MET A 67 0.30 -8.90 -0.45
C MET A 67 0.87 -8.41 -1.79
N LEU A 68 1.91 -7.56 -1.78
CA LEU A 68 2.60 -7.15 -3.00
C LEU A 68 3.16 -8.36 -3.74
N ALA A 69 3.85 -9.26 -3.04
CA ALA A 69 4.38 -10.51 -3.58
C ALA A 69 3.25 -11.37 -4.18
N ALA A 70 2.12 -11.50 -3.50
CA ALA A 70 0.96 -12.23 -4.00
C ALA A 70 0.48 -11.63 -5.34
N VAL A 71 0.27 -10.31 -5.41
CA VAL A 71 -0.22 -9.63 -6.63
C VAL A 71 0.75 -9.77 -7.81
N VAL A 72 2.07 -9.68 -7.57
CA VAL A 72 3.07 -9.77 -8.66
C VAL A 72 3.45 -11.20 -9.03
N THR A 73 3.08 -12.22 -8.24
CA THR A 73 3.48 -13.61 -8.52
C THR A 73 2.47 -14.30 -9.45
N PRO A 74 2.92 -14.96 -10.54
CA PRO A 74 2.04 -15.59 -11.53
C PRO A 74 1.54 -16.99 -11.09
N THR A 75 1.21 -17.19 -9.81
CA THR A 75 0.81 -18.49 -9.26
C THR A 75 -0.49 -18.41 -8.45
N TRP A 76 -1.51 -17.74 -9.02
CA TRP A 76 -2.86 -17.71 -8.47
C TRP A 76 -3.65 -18.94 -8.89
N LEU A 77 -3.56 -19.31 -10.17
CA LEU A 77 -4.06 -20.57 -10.72
C LEU A 77 -2.89 -21.38 -11.29
N VAL A 78 -2.91 -22.68 -11.05
CA VAL A 78 -1.94 -23.64 -11.56
C VAL A 78 -2.71 -24.70 -12.36
N GLY A 79 -2.47 -24.73 -13.67
CA GLY A 79 -3.06 -25.69 -14.58
C GLY A 79 -2.51 -27.10 -14.41
N ALA A 80 -3.30 -28.08 -14.87
CA ALA A 80 -2.87 -29.46 -14.91
C ALA A 80 -1.54 -29.60 -15.69
N PRO A 81 -0.66 -30.54 -15.29
CA PRO A 81 0.59 -30.79 -16.00
C PRO A 81 0.36 -31.13 -17.48
N ARG A 82 1.06 -30.43 -18.38
CA ARG A 82 0.94 -30.59 -19.84
C ARG A 82 2.32 -30.67 -20.49
N ARG A 83 2.37 -31.27 -21.68
CA ARG A 83 3.59 -31.32 -22.50
C ARG A 83 3.71 -30.01 -23.30
N PRO A 84 4.92 -29.43 -23.42
CA PRO A 84 5.14 -28.28 -24.28
C PRO A 84 5.19 -28.72 -25.76
N GLY A 85 4.57 -27.93 -26.65
CA GLY A 85 4.56 -28.18 -28.10
C GLY A 85 3.50 -29.20 -28.60
N LEU A 86 3.44 -29.39 -29.93
CA LEU A 86 2.51 -30.34 -30.60
C LEU A 86 3.06 -31.77 -30.72
N LYS A 87 4.37 -31.97 -30.54
CA LYS A 87 5.00 -33.30 -30.66
C LYS A 87 5.24 -33.87 -29.28
N ALA A 88 4.68 -35.05 -29.05
CA ALA A 88 4.89 -35.87 -27.85
C ALA A 88 6.39 -36.22 -27.72
N GLY A 89 7.16 -35.32 -27.10
CA GLY A 89 8.48 -35.61 -26.56
C GLY A 89 8.39 -36.56 -25.36
N SER A 90 9.56 -36.97 -24.86
CA SER A 90 9.73 -37.96 -23.80
C SER A 90 8.91 -37.62 -22.53
N PRO A 91 8.55 -38.61 -21.71
CA PRO A 91 7.73 -38.42 -20.50
C PRO A 91 8.33 -37.48 -19.42
N GLN A 92 9.56 -36.99 -19.61
CA GLN A 92 10.25 -36.09 -18.66
C GLN A 92 9.93 -34.61 -18.85
N ASP A 93 9.17 -34.21 -19.87
CA ASP A 93 8.90 -32.80 -20.20
C ASP A 93 7.53 -32.28 -19.74
N LEU A 94 6.98 -32.78 -18.63
CA LEU A 94 5.72 -32.22 -18.08
C LEU A 94 6.00 -30.89 -17.38
N TYR A 95 5.18 -29.87 -17.66
CA TYR A 95 5.17 -28.61 -16.91
C TYR A 95 3.74 -28.19 -16.59
N SER A 96 3.57 -27.48 -15.48
CA SER A 96 2.28 -26.89 -15.12
C SER A 96 2.26 -25.42 -15.48
N PRO A 97 1.41 -24.97 -16.43
CA PRO A 97 1.24 -23.55 -16.70
C PRO A 97 0.61 -22.84 -15.50
N SER A 98 1.02 -21.61 -15.23
CA SER A 98 0.48 -20.82 -14.12
C SER A 98 0.01 -19.44 -14.55
N LEU A 99 -0.97 -18.92 -13.83
CA LEU A 99 -1.62 -17.66 -14.12
C LEU A 99 -1.71 -16.83 -12.84
N GLY A 100 -1.34 -15.55 -12.93
CA GLY A 100 -1.60 -14.54 -11.91
C GLY A 100 -2.74 -13.61 -12.33
N ILE A 101 -2.80 -12.42 -11.74
CA ILE A 101 -3.85 -11.43 -12.04
C ILE A 101 -3.62 -10.76 -13.40
N TYR A 102 -2.37 -10.43 -13.73
CA TYR A 102 -1.99 -9.73 -14.98
C TYR A 102 -0.78 -10.36 -15.71
N ASN A 103 -0.20 -11.39 -15.10
CA ASN A 103 0.97 -12.10 -15.59
C ASN A 103 0.69 -13.61 -15.64
N ARG A 104 1.56 -14.33 -16.33
CA ARG A 104 1.47 -15.77 -16.50
C ARG A 104 2.87 -16.35 -16.59
N CYS A 105 3.00 -17.64 -16.32
CA CYS A 105 4.18 -18.39 -16.71
C CYS A 105 3.79 -19.62 -17.53
N ILE A 106 4.33 -19.69 -18.75
CA ILE A 106 4.10 -20.79 -19.69
C ILE A 106 5.42 -21.18 -20.36
N LYS A 107 5.57 -22.44 -20.76
CA LYS A 107 6.69 -22.84 -21.63
C LYS A 107 6.34 -22.50 -23.07
N ILE A 108 7.17 -21.65 -23.69
CA ILE A 108 7.08 -21.37 -25.12
C ILE A 108 8.07 -22.24 -25.88
N HIS A 109 7.68 -22.67 -27.08
CA HIS A 109 8.54 -23.42 -27.98
C HIS A 109 9.65 -22.50 -28.50
N GLN A 110 10.92 -22.90 -28.44
CA GLN A 110 11.97 -22.14 -29.11
C GLN A 110 13.15 -22.95 -29.68
N ILE A 111 13.86 -22.24 -30.54
CA ILE A 111 14.97 -22.58 -31.43
C ILE A 111 15.98 -23.54 -30.77
N ASN A 112 16.48 -24.52 -31.53
CA ASN A 112 17.40 -25.59 -31.10
C ASN A 112 16.81 -26.63 -30.12
N HIS A 113 15.51 -26.92 -30.18
CA HIS A 113 14.84 -27.97 -29.38
C HIS A 113 14.81 -27.74 -27.86
N LEU A 114 15.11 -26.53 -27.38
CA LEU A 114 15.05 -26.21 -25.95
C LEU A 114 13.81 -25.35 -25.64
N TYR A 115 12.98 -25.83 -24.72
CA TYR A 115 11.85 -25.07 -24.20
C TYR A 115 12.33 -24.04 -23.18
N SER A 116 11.81 -22.81 -23.26
CA SER A 116 12.13 -21.73 -22.32
C SER A 116 10.88 -21.28 -21.56
N ASP A 117 11.05 -21.01 -20.27
CA ASP A 117 10.00 -20.50 -19.39
C ASP A 117 9.74 -19.02 -19.70
N ASN A 118 8.52 -18.70 -20.10
CA ASN A 118 8.08 -17.33 -20.35
C ASN A 118 7.17 -16.87 -19.20
N CYS A 119 7.78 -16.35 -18.15
CA CYS A 119 7.07 -15.67 -17.07
C CYS A 119 7.02 -14.16 -17.36
N ALA A 120 5.88 -13.65 -17.84
CA ALA A 120 5.74 -12.23 -18.21
C ALA A 120 4.31 -11.70 -18.01
N PRO A 121 4.15 -10.37 -17.83
CA PRO A 121 2.86 -9.71 -17.95
C PRO A 121 2.22 -10.00 -19.31
N PHE A 122 0.97 -10.45 -19.31
CA PHE A 122 0.22 -10.63 -20.55
C PHE A 122 -0.56 -9.36 -20.94
N VAL A 123 -0.77 -8.46 -19.98
CA VAL A 123 -1.46 -7.19 -20.18
C VAL A 123 -0.50 -6.19 -20.81
N ARG A 124 -0.89 -5.62 -21.96
CA ARG A 124 -0.13 -4.55 -22.64
C ARG A 124 -0.64 -3.15 -22.28
N SER A 125 -1.94 -3.03 -22.01
CA SER A 125 -2.62 -1.79 -21.65
C SER A 125 -3.89 -2.12 -20.86
N PHE A 126 -4.28 -1.22 -19.94
CA PHE A 126 -5.55 -1.32 -19.20
C PHE A 126 -6.78 -1.27 -20.12
N GLY A 127 -6.66 -0.68 -21.31
CA GLY A 127 -7.72 -0.62 -22.33
C GLY A 127 -7.85 -1.88 -23.21
N MET A 128 -7.19 -2.99 -22.86
CA MET A 128 -7.33 -4.26 -23.59
C MET A 128 -8.78 -4.79 -23.53
N SER A 129 -9.23 -5.48 -24.58
CA SER A 129 -10.58 -6.02 -24.68
C SER A 129 -10.92 -6.99 -23.54
N THR A 130 -12.17 -6.97 -23.09
CA THR A 130 -12.67 -7.77 -21.95
C THR A 130 -12.49 -9.28 -22.16
N ASP A 131 -12.51 -9.77 -23.41
CA ASP A 131 -12.24 -11.18 -23.74
C ASP A 131 -10.83 -11.63 -23.37
N GLN A 132 -9.86 -10.71 -23.48
CA GLN A 132 -8.45 -10.99 -23.18
C GLN A 132 -8.07 -10.55 -21.78
N PHE A 133 -8.60 -9.45 -21.27
CA PHE A 133 -8.36 -9.00 -19.91
C PHE A 133 -9.70 -8.62 -19.28
N PRO A 134 -10.31 -9.54 -18.51
CA PRO A 134 -11.63 -9.33 -17.92
C PRO A 134 -11.68 -8.09 -17.04
N ASP A 135 -12.80 -7.37 -17.08
CA ASP A 135 -12.98 -6.14 -16.29
C ASP A 135 -12.95 -6.42 -14.79
N PHE A 136 -13.37 -7.62 -14.36
CA PHE A 136 -13.21 -8.08 -12.99
C PHE A 136 -11.75 -8.13 -12.53
N TRP A 137 -10.82 -8.54 -13.39
CA TRP A 137 -9.40 -8.56 -13.05
C TRP A 137 -8.79 -7.16 -13.07
N LYS A 138 -9.23 -6.28 -13.97
CA LYS A 138 -8.88 -4.84 -13.94
C LYS A 138 -9.30 -4.23 -12.60
N ALA A 139 -10.56 -4.43 -12.21
CA ALA A 139 -11.09 -3.93 -10.95
C ALA A 139 -10.34 -4.54 -9.76
N SER A 140 -10.08 -5.84 -9.78
CA SER A 140 -9.29 -6.52 -8.74
C SER A 140 -7.91 -5.87 -8.54
N LEU A 141 -7.18 -5.55 -9.62
CA LEU A 141 -5.90 -4.83 -9.53
C LEU A 141 -6.05 -3.43 -8.94
N VAL A 142 -7.11 -2.70 -9.29
CA VAL A 142 -7.37 -1.37 -8.73
C VAL A 142 -7.60 -1.48 -7.21
N PHE A 143 -8.43 -2.43 -6.77
CA PHE A 143 -8.68 -2.63 -5.33
C PHE A 143 -7.42 -3.07 -4.57
N PHE A 144 -6.66 -4.04 -5.09
CA PHE A 144 -5.39 -4.42 -4.49
C PHE A 144 -4.38 -3.25 -4.46
N GLY A 145 -4.30 -2.47 -5.53
CA GLY A 145 -3.45 -1.28 -5.61
C GLY A 145 -3.84 -0.21 -4.60
N CYS A 146 -5.14 0.08 -4.46
CA CYS A 146 -5.66 1.01 -3.46
C CYS A 146 -5.37 0.52 -2.03
N GLY A 147 -5.61 -0.77 -1.75
CA GLY A 147 -5.31 -1.37 -0.45
C GLY A 147 -3.81 -1.30 -0.11
N LEU A 148 -2.93 -1.63 -1.07
CA LEU A 148 -1.48 -1.53 -0.90
C LEU A 148 -1.05 -0.09 -0.66
N ALA A 149 -1.60 0.88 -1.40
CA ALA A 149 -1.30 2.30 -1.19
C ALA A 149 -1.70 2.77 0.22
N LEU A 150 -2.86 2.36 0.73
CA LEU A 150 -3.30 2.67 2.10
C LEU A 150 -2.38 2.04 3.15
N MET A 151 -1.93 0.80 2.94
CA MET A 151 -0.98 0.13 3.82
C MET A 151 0.40 0.81 3.80
N THR A 152 0.89 1.20 2.62
CA THR A 152 2.13 1.97 2.50
C THR A 152 2.02 3.34 3.17
N LEU A 153 0.89 4.05 2.99
CA LEU A 153 0.63 5.30 3.71
C LEU A 153 0.63 5.12 5.22
N THR A 154 0.10 4.00 5.71
CA THR A 154 0.13 3.66 7.15
C THR A 154 1.56 3.47 7.66
N LEU A 155 2.42 2.80 6.88
CA LEU A 155 3.83 2.63 7.21
C LEU A 155 4.58 3.97 7.21
N LEU A 156 4.37 4.81 6.18
CA LEU A 156 4.95 6.14 6.09
C LEU A 156 4.49 7.03 7.25
N ALA A 157 3.20 7.03 7.57
CA ALA A 157 2.65 7.76 8.71
C ALA A 157 3.20 7.25 10.05
N SER A 158 3.56 5.97 10.14
CA SER A 158 4.20 5.41 11.33
C SER A 158 5.63 5.92 11.47
N VAL A 159 6.42 5.93 10.40
CA VAL A 159 7.80 6.44 10.39
C VAL A 159 7.84 7.96 10.64
N ILE A 160 7.01 8.73 9.93
CA ILE A 160 6.89 10.17 10.10
C ILE A 160 6.30 10.48 11.49
N GLY A 161 5.30 9.71 11.93
CA GLY A 161 4.73 9.81 13.27
C GLY A 161 5.79 9.61 14.36
N CYS A 162 6.77 8.73 14.18
CA CYS A 162 7.91 8.63 15.10
C CYS A 162 8.76 9.90 15.15
N CYS A 163 8.89 10.64 14.05
CA CYS A 163 9.64 11.90 14.00
C CYS A 163 8.85 13.11 14.53
N PHE A 164 7.51 13.12 14.41
CA PHE A 164 6.66 14.29 14.74
C PHE A 164 5.74 14.09 15.96
N ARG A 165 5.75 12.91 16.61
CA ARG A 165 4.92 12.59 17.79
C ARG A 165 5.13 13.48 19.01
N SER A 166 6.23 14.24 19.06
CA SER A 166 6.50 15.23 20.09
C SER A 166 5.48 16.40 20.09
N LEU A 167 4.83 16.69 18.95
CA LEU A 167 4.08 17.95 18.77
C LEU A 167 2.54 17.84 18.71
N PHE A 168 1.98 16.64 18.53
CA PHE A 168 0.52 16.46 18.43
C PHE A 168 0.02 15.28 19.27
N LYS A 169 -0.22 15.54 20.55
CA LYS A 169 -0.96 14.64 21.45
C LYS A 169 -2.41 14.51 20.94
N LYS A 170 -2.75 13.45 20.17
CA LYS A 170 -4.00 12.64 20.26
C LYS A 170 -4.52 11.85 19.02
N SER A 171 -3.91 11.82 17.82
CA SER A 171 -4.66 11.21 16.68
C SER A 171 -3.84 10.61 15.51
N ILE A 172 -2.75 9.87 15.76
CA ILE A 172 -2.05 9.15 14.67
C ILE A 172 -2.36 7.65 14.67
N PHE A 173 -2.53 7.01 15.83
CA PHE A 173 -2.70 5.56 15.92
C PHE A 173 -4.15 5.07 15.74
N THR A 174 -5.18 5.83 16.13
CA THR A 174 -6.58 5.46 15.81
C THR A 174 -6.85 5.54 14.30
N LEU A 175 -6.21 6.50 13.63
CA LEU A 175 -6.33 6.68 12.19
C LEU A 175 -5.66 5.53 11.42
N SER A 176 -4.49 5.04 11.88
CA SER A 176 -3.81 3.91 11.23
C SER A 176 -4.62 2.62 11.26
N GLY A 177 -5.23 2.28 12.40
CA GLY A 177 -6.05 1.06 12.51
C GLY A 177 -7.26 1.09 11.59
N THR A 178 -7.93 2.24 11.48
CA THR A 178 -9.08 2.43 10.58
C THR A 178 -8.67 2.31 9.10
N VAL A 179 -7.55 2.93 8.72
CA VAL A 179 -6.99 2.84 7.36
C VAL A 179 -6.63 1.40 6.99
N GLN A 180 -6.06 0.64 7.93
CA GLN A 180 -5.77 -0.79 7.73
C GLN A 180 -7.03 -1.63 7.53
N ALA A 181 -8.12 -1.35 8.26
CA ALA A 181 -9.39 -2.04 8.05
C ALA A 181 -9.95 -1.76 6.65
N VAL A 182 -9.93 -0.50 6.20
CA VAL A 182 -10.36 -0.12 4.84
C VAL A 182 -9.49 -0.80 3.78
N ALA A 183 -8.17 -0.85 3.98
CA ALA A 183 -7.27 -1.58 3.08
C ALA A 183 -7.61 -3.08 3.01
N GLY A 184 -7.90 -3.70 4.15
CA GLY A 184 -8.37 -5.09 4.23
C GLY A 184 -9.68 -5.33 3.46
N LEU A 185 -10.64 -4.39 3.52
CA LEU A 185 -11.87 -4.48 2.74
C LEU A 185 -11.60 -4.42 1.23
N PHE A 186 -10.69 -3.55 0.78
CA PHE A 186 -10.27 -3.54 -0.62
C PHE A 186 -9.59 -4.85 -1.04
N TYR A 187 -8.78 -5.46 -0.17
CA TYR A 187 -8.22 -6.78 -0.45
C TYR A 187 -9.30 -7.88 -0.57
N ILE A 188 -10.33 -7.86 0.28
CA ILE A 188 -11.49 -8.77 0.16
C ILE A 188 -12.18 -8.57 -1.19
N LEU A 189 -12.44 -7.33 -1.60
CA LEU A 189 -13.06 -7.04 -2.90
C LEU A 189 -12.18 -7.53 -4.06
N GLY A 190 -10.86 -7.29 -3.99
CA GLY A 190 -9.91 -7.81 -4.98
C GLY A 190 -9.92 -9.33 -5.06
N LEU A 191 -9.94 -10.02 -3.91
CA LEU A 191 -10.01 -11.48 -3.80
C LEU A 191 -11.31 -12.05 -4.35
N MET A 192 -12.45 -11.36 -4.18
CA MET A 192 -13.74 -11.80 -4.71
C MET A 192 -13.87 -11.57 -6.22
N LEU A 193 -13.31 -10.46 -6.72
CA LEU A 193 -13.35 -10.11 -8.14
C LEU A 193 -12.46 -11.00 -9.01
N TYR A 194 -11.35 -11.53 -8.46
CA TYR A 194 -10.47 -12.39 -9.25
C TYR A 194 -11.16 -13.68 -9.74
N PRO A 195 -11.82 -14.49 -8.87
CA PRO A 195 -12.59 -15.66 -9.29
C PRO A 195 -13.80 -15.36 -10.18
N ALA A 196 -14.40 -14.17 -10.04
CA ALA A 196 -15.48 -13.76 -10.92
C ALA A 196 -15.05 -13.65 -12.41
N GLY A 197 -13.76 -13.39 -12.66
CA GLY A 197 -13.18 -13.32 -14.01
C GLY A 197 -12.71 -14.65 -14.61
N TRP A 198 -12.98 -15.78 -13.95
CA TRP A 198 -12.51 -17.09 -14.43
C TRP A 198 -13.22 -17.61 -15.68
N ASN A 199 -14.40 -17.10 -16.03
CA ASN A 199 -15.10 -17.41 -17.29
C ASN A 199 -14.48 -16.69 -18.51
N SER A 200 -13.16 -16.58 -18.57
CA SER A 200 -12.46 -15.89 -19.65
C SER A 200 -11.76 -16.90 -20.54
N ARG A 201 -11.62 -16.57 -21.83
CA ARG A 201 -10.95 -17.44 -22.81
C ARG A 201 -9.56 -17.87 -22.34
N ARG A 202 -8.83 -17.00 -21.64
CA ARG A 202 -7.49 -17.33 -21.13
C ARG A 202 -7.52 -18.42 -20.06
N VAL A 203 -8.49 -18.36 -19.15
CA VAL A 203 -8.64 -19.38 -18.12
C VAL A 203 -9.08 -20.69 -18.76
N HIS A 204 -10.01 -20.68 -19.72
CA HIS A 204 -10.38 -21.91 -20.45
C HIS A 204 -9.19 -22.58 -21.15
N LEU A 205 -8.29 -21.80 -21.75
CA LEU A 205 -7.07 -22.34 -22.37
C LEU A 205 -6.14 -23.05 -21.37
N ILE A 206 -6.11 -22.62 -20.11
CA ILE A 206 -5.20 -23.14 -19.07
C ILE A 206 -5.89 -24.17 -18.17
N CYS A 207 -7.17 -23.98 -17.89
CA CYS A 207 -7.94 -24.69 -16.88
C CYS A 207 -9.08 -25.55 -17.46
N GLY A 208 -9.24 -25.58 -18.78
CA GLY A 208 -10.28 -26.35 -19.44
C GLY A 208 -11.58 -25.58 -19.64
N ASP A 209 -12.43 -26.10 -20.52
CA ASP A 209 -13.70 -25.46 -20.89
C ASP A 209 -14.75 -25.50 -19.75
N THR A 210 -14.50 -26.26 -18.69
CA THR A 210 -15.34 -26.36 -17.50
C THR A 210 -15.11 -25.24 -16.48
N ALA A 211 -14.17 -24.32 -16.73
CA ALA A 211 -13.91 -23.20 -15.83
C ALA A 211 -15.07 -22.19 -15.84
N GLU A 212 -15.69 -21.96 -14.69
CA GLU A 212 -16.82 -21.03 -14.53
C GLU A 212 -16.45 -19.97 -13.47
N PRO A 213 -17.23 -18.89 -13.29
CA PRO A 213 -16.98 -17.94 -12.22
C PRO A 213 -16.97 -18.66 -10.86
N PHE A 214 -15.93 -18.43 -10.05
CA PHE A 214 -15.69 -19.13 -8.78
C PHE A 214 -15.44 -20.65 -8.86
N TRP A 215 -15.36 -21.23 -10.07
CA TRP A 215 -15.02 -22.63 -10.29
C TRP A 215 -13.79 -22.76 -11.22
N PRO A 216 -12.63 -23.21 -10.70
CA PRO A 216 -11.38 -23.15 -11.45
C PRO A 216 -11.23 -24.26 -12.51
N GLY A 217 -12.21 -25.16 -12.71
CA GLY A 217 -12.09 -26.27 -13.66
C GLY A 217 -10.97 -27.25 -13.30
N ASP A 218 -10.12 -27.58 -14.28
CA ASP A 218 -8.95 -28.47 -14.11
C ASP A 218 -7.74 -27.78 -13.42
N CYS A 219 -7.88 -26.50 -13.04
CA CYS A 219 -6.84 -25.78 -12.32
C CYS A 219 -6.96 -25.97 -10.81
N SER A 220 -5.80 -25.91 -10.15
CA SER A 220 -5.68 -25.80 -8.69
C SER A 220 -5.32 -24.37 -8.29
N LEU A 221 -5.71 -23.98 -7.07
CA LEU A 221 -5.30 -22.70 -6.49
C LEU A 221 -3.82 -22.74 -6.12
N GLY A 222 -3.06 -21.74 -6.56
CA GLY A 222 -1.63 -21.63 -6.28
C GLY A 222 -1.32 -20.83 -5.02
N LEU A 223 -0.03 -20.85 -4.64
CA LEU A 223 0.46 -20.23 -3.41
C LEU A 223 0.19 -18.73 -3.32
N ALA A 224 0.22 -18.00 -4.45
CA ALA A 224 -0.01 -16.56 -4.43
C ALA A 224 -1.45 -16.22 -4.00
N PHE A 225 -2.44 -17.06 -4.35
CA PHE A 225 -3.82 -16.89 -3.92
C PHE A 225 -3.95 -17.06 -2.39
N TYR A 226 -3.36 -18.12 -1.85
CA TYR A 226 -3.34 -18.36 -0.39
C TYR A 226 -2.57 -17.28 0.36
N LEU A 227 -1.47 -16.78 -0.22
CA LEU A 227 -0.70 -15.68 0.35
C LEU A 227 -1.53 -14.40 0.43
N ALA A 228 -2.31 -14.07 -0.61
CA ALA A 228 -3.22 -12.93 -0.58
C ALA A 228 -4.32 -13.07 0.49
N ILE A 229 -4.91 -14.26 0.65
CA ILE A 229 -5.87 -14.53 1.73
C ILE A 229 -5.21 -14.33 3.10
N GLY A 230 -4.04 -14.95 3.31
CA GLY A 230 -3.29 -14.83 4.55
C GLY A 230 -2.93 -13.38 4.88
N SER A 231 -2.42 -12.63 3.91
CA SER A 231 -2.12 -11.20 4.08
C SER A 231 -3.36 -10.37 4.38
N THR A 232 -4.51 -10.71 3.80
CA THR A 232 -5.78 -10.03 4.11
C THR A 232 -6.18 -10.25 5.57
N VAL A 233 -6.13 -11.49 6.06
CA VAL A 233 -6.42 -11.83 7.46
C VAL A 233 -5.46 -11.09 8.41
N VAL A 234 -4.15 -11.16 8.13
CA VAL A 234 -3.13 -10.48 8.93
C VAL A 234 -3.33 -8.96 8.91
N THR A 235 -3.82 -8.38 7.81
CA THR A 235 -4.13 -6.95 7.74
C THR A 235 -5.23 -6.54 8.72
N PHE A 236 -6.29 -7.34 8.87
CA PHE A 236 -7.32 -7.09 9.89
C PHE A 236 -6.78 -7.30 11.31
N LEU A 237 -5.90 -8.28 11.52
CA LEU A 237 -5.23 -8.46 12.81
C LEU A 237 -4.36 -7.22 13.14
N CYS A 238 -3.63 -6.67 12.17
CA CYS A 238 -2.88 -5.42 12.34
C CYS A 238 -3.81 -4.26 12.71
N SER A 239 -4.99 -4.16 12.10
CA SER A 239 -5.97 -3.12 12.44
C SER A 239 -6.39 -3.18 13.92
N VAL A 240 -6.68 -4.37 14.44
CA VAL A 240 -7.02 -4.57 15.86
C VAL A 240 -5.83 -4.27 16.78
N LEU A 241 -4.64 -4.75 16.41
CA LEU A 241 -3.40 -4.50 17.18
C LEU A 241 -3.02 -3.02 17.22
N SER A 242 -3.40 -2.22 16.21
CA SER A 242 -3.18 -0.77 16.20
C SER A 242 -3.87 -0.08 17.39
N VAL A 243 -5.07 -0.54 17.76
CA VAL A 243 -5.81 0.00 18.92
C VAL A 243 -5.09 -0.33 20.22
N GLN A 244 -4.57 -1.57 20.35
CA GLN A 244 -3.83 -1.99 21.55
C GLN A 244 -2.48 -1.26 21.68
N ALA A 245 -1.81 -1.02 20.55
CA ALA A 245 -0.57 -0.26 20.49
C ALA A 245 -0.79 1.20 20.93
N GLU A 246 -1.93 1.80 20.57
CA GLU A 246 -2.32 3.14 21.00
C GLU A 246 -2.50 3.24 22.51
N VAL A 247 -3.31 2.35 23.09
CA VAL A 247 -3.56 2.31 24.55
C VAL A 247 -2.23 2.21 25.31
N SER A 248 -1.33 1.35 24.84
CA SER A 248 -0.01 1.13 25.47
C SER A 248 0.90 2.36 25.39
N THR A 249 0.84 3.11 24.29
CA THR A 249 1.67 4.31 24.11
C THR A 249 1.09 5.54 24.82
N SER A 250 -0.21 5.53 25.13
CA SER A 250 -0.91 6.65 25.77
C SER A 250 -0.96 6.63 27.30
N THR A 251 -0.43 5.58 27.94
CA THR A 251 -0.49 5.40 29.40
C THR A 251 0.45 6.36 30.15
N ASP A 252 -0.01 6.93 31.26
CA ASP A 252 0.72 7.95 32.06
C ASP A 252 2.13 7.50 32.50
N LYS A 253 2.32 6.21 32.80
CA LYS A 253 3.63 5.61 33.11
C LYS A 253 4.67 5.80 32.01
N VAL A 254 4.25 5.86 30.74
CA VAL A 254 5.17 6.13 29.61
C VAL A 254 5.54 7.60 29.58
N GLN A 255 4.61 8.49 29.94
CA GLN A 255 4.86 9.93 29.98
C GLN A 255 5.82 10.30 31.13
N ASP A 256 5.75 9.60 32.26
CA ASP A 256 6.66 9.80 33.39
C ASP A 256 8.10 9.36 33.07
N GLU A 257 8.29 8.25 32.35
CA GLU A 257 9.63 7.79 31.91
C GLU A 257 10.24 8.67 30.80
N ILE A 258 9.41 9.32 29.95
CA ILE A 258 9.87 10.33 28.99
C ILE A 258 10.40 11.57 29.74
N LEU A 259 9.74 11.96 30.83
CA LEU A 259 10.15 13.08 31.69
C LEU A 259 11.48 12.82 32.42
N GLU A 260 11.85 11.55 32.65
CA GLU A 260 13.16 11.16 33.21
C GLU A 260 14.32 11.19 32.20
N GLY A 261 14.09 11.52 30.93
CA GLY A 261 15.15 11.74 29.93
C GLY A 261 15.80 10.46 29.38
N LYS A 262 15.18 9.29 29.56
CA LYS A 262 15.67 8.03 28.98
C LYS A 262 15.34 7.96 27.48
N THR A 263 16.37 7.80 26.65
CA THR A 263 16.26 7.77 25.17
C THR A 263 15.76 6.44 24.59
N LEU A 264 15.76 5.36 25.39
CA LEU A 264 15.28 4.03 25.01
C LEU A 264 14.47 3.43 26.16
N ILE A 265 13.15 3.38 25.99
CA ILE A 265 12.24 2.81 26.98
C ILE A 265 11.61 1.55 26.38
N CYS A 266 12.17 0.39 26.72
CA CYS A 266 11.58 -0.92 26.42
C CYS A 266 10.54 -1.27 27.48
N LEU A 267 9.29 -0.83 27.30
CA LEU A 267 8.17 -1.29 28.10
C LEU A 267 7.61 -2.57 27.48
N VAL A 268 7.62 -3.64 28.28
CA VAL A 268 7.03 -4.96 27.97
C VAL A 268 5.52 -4.89 28.07
#